data_AF-G7Z3X4-F1
#
_entry.id   AF-G7Z3X4-F1
#
_cell.length_a   1.000
_cell.length_b   1.000
_cell.length_c   1.000
_cell.angle_alpha   90.00
_cell.angle_beta   90.00
_cell.angle_gamma   90.00
#
_symmetry.space_group_name_H-M   'P 1'
#
loop_
_entity.id
_entity.type
_entity.pdbx_description
1 polymer ?
#
loop_
_entity_poly.entity_id
_entity_poly.type
_entity_poly.pdbx_seq_one_letter_code
_entity_poly.pdbx_strand_id
1 'polypeptide(L)'
;MEKHPETMISERGRELRRGVRPLTVTYKGVSKTVEMPGWYPDQSDDDDDAVFTGSDLDVSDAALRELKELVDRIPRPETVRRIREKLGLSQRRASALLGGGPNAFQKYESAEAEPSQAMGILLFLLDRHPELVEEVRLPLAS
;
A
#
# COMPACT_ATOMS: atom_id res chain seq x y z
N MET A 1 18.12 -10.45 -12.54
CA MET A 1 16.80 -10.95 -12.97
C MET A 1 16.75 -12.40 -12.55
N GLU A 2 15.92 -12.70 -11.55
CA GLU A 2 15.81 -14.06 -11.03
C GLU A 2 15.24 -14.95 -12.15
N LYS A 3 15.99 -15.99 -12.54
CA LYS A 3 15.57 -16.90 -13.58
C LYS A 3 14.70 -17.96 -12.94
N HIS A 4 13.39 -17.78 -13.04
CA HIS A 4 12.43 -18.78 -12.62
C HIS A 4 12.37 -19.93 -13.65
N PRO A 5 12.22 -21.19 -13.20
CA PRO A 5 11.99 -22.31 -14.12
C PRO A 5 10.65 -22.18 -14.83
N GLU A 6 10.56 -22.66 -16.07
CA GLU A 6 9.30 -22.64 -16.85
C GLU A 6 8.22 -23.55 -16.25
N THR A 7 8.60 -24.60 -15.52
CA THR A 7 7.68 -25.59 -14.95
C THR A 7 8.00 -25.92 -13.50
N MET A 8 6.97 -26.29 -12.74
CA MET A 8 7.05 -26.80 -11.36
C MET A 8 6.10 -27.98 -11.16
N ILE A 9 6.33 -28.76 -10.09
CA ILE A 9 5.41 -29.81 -9.66
C ILE A 9 4.72 -29.34 -8.38
N SER A 10 3.39 -29.38 -8.35
CA SER A 10 2.61 -29.04 -7.15
C SER A 10 2.84 -30.07 -6.03
N GLU A 11 2.45 -29.76 -4.80
CA GLU A 11 2.49 -30.71 -3.68
C GLU A 11 1.65 -31.97 -3.95
N ARG A 12 0.65 -31.87 -4.83
CA ARG A 12 -0.22 -32.99 -5.26
C ARG A 12 0.32 -33.72 -6.49
N GLY A 13 1.51 -33.37 -6.98
CA GLY A 13 2.16 -34.03 -8.12
C GLY A 13 1.68 -33.55 -9.50
N ARG A 14 0.96 -32.44 -9.61
CA ARG A 14 0.51 -31.87 -10.90
C ARG A 14 1.62 -31.04 -11.54
N GLU A 15 1.77 -31.13 -12.86
CA GLU A 15 2.65 -30.24 -13.62
C GLU A 15 2.03 -28.86 -13.73
N LEU A 16 2.81 -27.84 -13.41
CA LEU A 16 2.42 -26.44 -13.45
C LEU A 16 3.34 -25.68 -14.40
N ARG A 17 2.80 -24.72 -15.13
CA ARG A 17 3.55 -23.85 -16.05
C ARG A 17 3.55 -22.41 -15.58
N ARG A 18 4.68 -21.73 -15.78
CA ARG A 18 4.76 -20.30 -15.48
C ARG A 18 3.75 -19.53 -16.33
N GLY A 19 3.01 -18.65 -15.68
CA GLY A 19 2.00 -17.82 -16.33
C GLY A 19 1.62 -16.63 -15.46
N VAL A 20 0.65 -15.89 -15.96
CA VAL A 20 0.03 -14.76 -15.26
C VAL A 20 -1.48 -14.94 -15.36
N ARG A 21 -2.19 -14.89 -14.23
CA ARG A 21 -3.64 -15.02 -14.17
C ARG A 21 -4.25 -13.92 -13.28
N PRO A 22 -5.48 -13.47 -13.56
CA PRO A 22 -6.12 -12.46 -12.73
C PRO A 22 -6.48 -13.02 -11.35
N LEU A 23 -5.99 -12.38 -10.28
CA LEU A 23 -6.35 -12.68 -8.90
C LEU A 23 -7.09 -11.50 -8.27
N THR A 24 -8.23 -11.77 -7.63
CA THR A 24 -8.99 -10.74 -6.91
C THR A 24 -8.57 -10.67 -5.45
N VAL A 25 -7.92 -9.58 -5.06
CA VAL A 25 -7.59 -9.26 -3.66
C VAL A 25 -8.76 -8.48 -3.05
N THR A 26 -9.28 -8.94 -1.91
CA THR A 26 -10.42 -8.31 -1.22
C THR A 26 -10.03 -7.93 0.21
N TYR A 27 -10.36 -6.71 0.62
CA TYR A 27 -10.19 -6.22 1.98
C TYR A 27 -11.42 -5.41 2.42
N LYS A 28 -12.06 -5.85 3.51
CA LYS A 28 -13.25 -5.19 4.10
C LYS A 28 -14.32 -4.79 3.07
N GLY A 29 -14.60 -5.66 2.11
CA GLY A 29 -15.64 -5.46 1.08
C GLY A 29 -15.22 -4.62 -0.13
N VAL A 30 -13.97 -4.15 -0.19
CA VAL A 30 -13.39 -3.50 -1.38
C VAL A 30 -12.43 -4.49 -2.04
N SER A 31 -12.54 -4.63 -3.36
CA SER A 31 -11.75 -5.58 -4.13
C SER A 31 -10.93 -4.90 -5.22
N LYS A 32 -9.77 -5.47 -5.52
CA LYS A 32 -8.90 -5.09 -6.65
C LYS A 32 -8.40 -6.36 -7.34
N THR A 33 -8.56 -6.43 -8.65
CA THR A 33 -7.99 -7.51 -9.46
C THR A 33 -6.59 -7.13 -9.92
N VAL A 34 -5.65 -8.06 -9.79
CA VAL A 34 -4.26 -7.91 -10.24
C VAL A 34 -3.82 -9.08 -11.10
N GLU A 35 -2.90 -8.82 -12.01
CA GLU A 35 -2.25 -9.83 -12.84
C GLU A 35 -1.20 -10.57 -12.01
N MET A 36 -1.56 -11.75 -11.52
CA MET A 36 -0.75 -12.53 -10.58
C MET A 36 0.20 -13.47 -11.34
N PRO A 37 1.52 -13.24 -11.30
CA PRO A 37 2.47 -14.20 -11.82
C PRO A 37 2.53 -15.44 -10.91
N GLY A 38 2.82 -16.60 -11.49
CA GLY A 38 2.93 -17.84 -10.73
C GLY A 38 3.01 -19.05 -11.64
N TRP A 39 3.02 -20.24 -11.05
CA TRP A 39 2.88 -21.49 -11.79
C TRP A 39 1.48 -22.01 -11.64
N TYR A 40 0.82 -22.26 -12.76
CA TYR A 40 -0.58 -22.65 -12.82
C TYR A 40 -0.74 -23.99 -13.53
N PRO A 41 -1.78 -24.77 -13.19
CA PRO A 41 -2.14 -25.94 -13.96
C PRO A 41 -2.64 -25.55 -15.35
N ASP A 42 -2.43 -26.41 -16.35
CA ASP A 42 -2.88 -26.17 -17.73
C ASP A 42 -4.42 -26.03 -17.83
N GLN A 43 -5.17 -26.65 -16.91
CA GLN A 43 -6.61 -26.48 -16.80
C GLN A 43 -6.94 -25.24 -15.95
N SER A 44 -7.79 -24.36 -16.49
CA SER A 44 -8.13 -23.05 -15.93
C SER A 44 -9.15 -23.06 -14.80
N ASP A 45 -9.79 -24.20 -14.56
CA ASP A 45 -11.02 -24.24 -13.76
C ASP A 45 -10.74 -24.43 -12.26
N ASP A 46 -9.49 -24.70 -11.90
CA ASP A 46 -9.04 -24.91 -10.53
C ASP A 46 -7.57 -24.48 -10.35
N ASP A 47 -7.37 -23.25 -9.86
CA ASP A 47 -6.06 -22.69 -9.48
C ASP A 47 -5.61 -23.15 -8.07
N ASP A 48 -6.28 -24.12 -7.43
CA ASP A 48 -5.93 -24.59 -6.07
C ASP A 48 -4.49 -25.13 -5.95
N ASP A 49 -3.90 -25.54 -7.07
CA ASP A 49 -2.52 -26.02 -7.14
C ASP A 49 -1.51 -24.95 -7.57
N ALA A 50 -1.94 -23.69 -7.73
CA ALA A 50 -1.05 -22.62 -8.13
C ALA A 50 0.07 -22.41 -7.10
N VAL A 51 1.29 -22.22 -7.59
CA VAL A 51 2.48 -21.98 -6.76
C VAL A 51 2.99 -20.57 -7.02
N PHE A 52 3.26 -19.85 -5.93
CA PHE A 52 3.78 -18.49 -5.93
C PHE A 52 5.10 -18.44 -5.16
N THR A 53 6.09 -17.75 -5.72
CA THR A 53 7.31 -17.40 -4.99
C THR A 53 7.14 -16.07 -4.26
N GLY A 54 8.07 -15.72 -3.37
CA GLY A 54 8.00 -14.45 -2.63
C GLY A 54 7.88 -13.22 -3.54
N SER A 55 8.61 -13.22 -4.66
CA SER A 55 8.54 -12.13 -5.65
C SER A 55 7.25 -12.11 -6.47
N ASP A 56 6.55 -13.24 -6.60
CA ASP A 56 5.22 -13.27 -7.22
C ASP A 56 4.18 -12.62 -6.30
N LEU A 57 4.27 -12.91 -4.99
CA LEU A 57 3.35 -12.41 -3.98
C LEU A 57 3.40 -10.88 -3.82
N ASP A 58 4.53 -10.23 -4.17
CA ASP A 58 4.71 -8.78 -4.13
C ASP A 58 3.57 -8.02 -4.83
N VAL A 59 3.02 -8.57 -5.92
CA VAL A 59 1.92 -7.98 -6.68
C VAL A 59 0.63 -7.94 -5.85
N SER A 60 0.26 -9.07 -5.25
CA SER A 60 -0.92 -9.16 -4.40
C SER A 60 -0.76 -8.41 -3.08
N ASP A 61 0.45 -8.41 -2.50
CA ASP A 61 0.77 -7.67 -1.30
C ASP A 61 0.70 -6.16 -1.53
N ALA A 62 1.17 -5.68 -2.69
CA ALA A 62 1.01 -4.28 -3.07
C ALA A 62 -0.47 -3.90 -3.18
N ALA A 63 -1.29 -4.73 -3.83
CA ALA A 63 -2.72 -4.51 -3.94
C ALA A 63 -3.42 -4.50 -2.57
N LEU A 64 -3.06 -5.43 -1.68
CA LEU A 64 -3.61 -5.48 -0.32
C LEU A 64 -3.21 -4.24 0.49
N ARG A 65 -1.95 -3.79 0.38
CA ARG A 65 -1.47 -2.57 1.05
C ARG A 65 -2.25 -1.33 0.59
N GLU A 66 -2.50 -1.20 -0.71
CA GLU A 66 -3.29 -0.09 -1.26
C GLU A 66 -4.74 -0.13 -0.77
N LEU A 67 -5.37 -1.31 -0.76
CA LEU A 67 -6.73 -1.47 -0.25
C LEU A 67 -6.83 -1.10 1.22
N LYS A 68 -5.84 -1.48 2.04
CA LYS A 68 -5.77 -1.11 3.46
C LYS A 68 -5.71 0.40 3.65
N GLU A 69 -4.81 1.09 2.94
CA GLU A 69 -4.73 2.56 3.02
C GLU A 69 -6.06 3.23 2.61
N LEU A 70 -6.68 2.73 1.54
CA LEU A 70 -7.93 3.28 1.02
C LEU A 70 -9.10 3.11 2.00
N VAL A 71 -9.23 1.91 2.58
CA VAL A 71 -10.35 1.57 3.46
C VAL A 71 -10.15 2.15 4.85
N ASP A 72 -8.97 1.97 5.43
CA ASP A 72 -8.70 2.39 6.82
C ASP A 72 -8.40 3.88 6.92
N ARG A 73 -8.03 4.52 5.80
CA ARG A 73 -7.61 5.93 5.73
C ARG A 73 -6.41 6.25 6.61
N ILE A 74 -5.54 5.26 6.78
CA ILE A 74 -4.27 5.38 7.51
C ILE A 74 -3.14 5.25 6.48
N PRO A 75 -2.38 6.31 6.20
CA PRO A 75 -1.28 6.26 5.25
C PRO A 75 -0.09 5.49 5.82
N ARG A 76 0.57 4.70 4.96
CA ARG A 76 1.84 4.02 5.23
C ARG A 76 2.99 5.02 5.41
N PRO A 77 4.11 4.60 6.02
CA PRO A 77 5.29 5.43 6.19
C PRO A 77 5.75 6.15 4.91
N GLU A 78 5.79 5.43 3.78
CA GLU A 78 6.22 5.99 2.49
C GLU A 78 5.21 7.00 1.94
N THR A 79 3.92 6.75 2.16
CA THR A 79 2.84 7.66 1.79
C THR A 79 2.90 8.94 2.62
N VAL A 80 3.08 8.84 3.94
CA VAL A 80 3.27 9.99 4.83
C VAL A 80 4.46 10.83 4.36
N ARG A 81 5.60 10.19 4.11
CA ARG A 81 6.81 10.85 3.62
C ARG A 81 6.57 11.57 2.30
N ARG A 82 5.99 10.89 1.31
CA ARG A 82 5.70 11.45 -0.01
C ARG A 82 4.80 12.68 0.08
N ILE A 83 3.72 12.59 0.86
CA ILE A 83 2.78 13.71 1.06
C ILE A 83 3.51 14.87 1.73
N ARG A 84 4.23 14.62 2.83
CA ARG A 84 5.00 15.66 3.53
C ARG A 84 5.98 16.38 2.60
N GLU A 85 6.74 15.62 1.80
CA GLU A 85 7.71 16.17 0.85
C GLU A 85 7.02 16.98 -0.26
N LYS A 86 5.88 16.50 -0.77
CA LYS A 86 5.04 17.24 -1.72
C LYS A 86 4.55 18.58 -1.16
N LEU A 87 4.25 18.64 0.13
CA LEU A 87 3.84 19.87 0.82
C LEU A 87 5.02 20.81 1.17
N GLY A 88 6.26 20.42 0.84
CA GLY A 88 7.46 21.20 1.16
C GLY A 88 7.76 21.30 2.66
N LEU A 89 7.28 20.33 3.45
CA LEU A 89 7.42 20.35 4.91
C LEU A 89 8.58 19.45 5.36
N SER A 90 9.36 19.92 6.34
CA SER A 90 10.20 19.02 7.14
C SER A 90 9.34 18.27 8.15
N GLN A 91 9.82 17.14 8.68
CA GLN A 91 9.10 16.37 9.72
C GLN A 91 8.71 17.27 10.91
N ARG A 92 9.65 18.10 11.37
CA ARG A 92 9.41 19.07 12.46
C ARG A 92 8.33 20.09 12.11
N ARG A 93 8.33 20.63 10.87
CA ARG A 93 7.31 21.60 10.43
C ARG A 93 5.95 20.93 10.27
N ALA A 94 5.90 19.71 9.76
CA ALA A 94 4.68 18.93 9.65
C ALA A 94 4.06 18.65 11.03
N SER A 95 4.87 18.19 12.00
CA SER A 95 4.44 18.00 13.40
C SER A 95 3.91 19.28 14.04
N ALA A 96 4.56 20.42 13.79
CA ALA A 96 4.14 21.71 14.36
C ALA A 96 2.84 22.23 13.72
N LEU A 97 2.65 21.99 12.42
CA LEU A 97 1.51 22.48 11.65
C LEU A 97 0.26 21.58 11.79
N LEU A 98 0.46 20.27 11.65
CA LEU A 98 -0.62 19.29 11.58
C LEU A 98 -0.89 18.63 12.94
N GLY A 99 0.03 18.79 13.90
CA GLY A 99 -0.06 18.23 15.25
C GLY A 99 0.57 16.84 15.39
N GLY A 100 0.10 16.09 16.40
CA GLY A 100 0.62 14.74 16.73
C GLY A 100 1.81 14.72 17.69
N GLY A 101 2.33 15.89 18.07
CA GLY A 101 3.51 16.03 18.93
C GLY A 101 4.83 16.14 18.13
N PRO A 102 5.93 16.55 18.78
CA PRO A 102 7.14 17.03 18.08
C PRO A 102 7.76 16.00 17.12
N ASN A 103 7.68 14.71 17.44
CA ASN A 103 8.32 13.63 16.67
C ASN A 103 7.30 12.75 15.92
N ALA A 104 6.06 13.21 15.74
CA ALA A 104 4.99 12.41 15.12
C ALA A 104 5.39 11.92 13.72
N PHE A 105 5.76 12.84 12.83
CA PHE A 105 6.11 12.50 11.46
C PHE A 105 7.37 11.63 11.33
N GLN A 106 8.33 11.77 12.25
CA GLN A 106 9.46 10.85 12.32
C GLN A 106 8.97 9.43 12.62
N LYS A 107 8.13 9.26 13.65
CA LYS A 107 7.58 7.95 14.04
C LYS A 107 6.67 7.36 12.99
N TYR A 108 5.88 8.18 12.30
CA TYR A 108 5.03 7.75 11.20
C TYR A 108 5.87 7.23 10.03
N GLU A 109 6.94 7.95 9.67
CA GLU A 109 7.82 7.58 8.55
C GLU A 109 8.80 6.43 8.88
N SER A 110 9.01 6.12 10.17
CA SER A 110 9.78 4.95 10.62
C SER A 110 8.92 3.74 11.01
N ALA A 111 7.58 3.84 10.86
CA ALA A 111 6.62 2.84 11.33
C ALA A 111 6.63 2.56 12.85
N GLU A 112 7.24 3.44 13.65
CA GLU A 112 7.22 3.35 15.12
C GLU A 112 5.85 3.71 15.72
N ALA A 113 5.03 4.47 14.98
CA ALA A 113 3.65 4.77 15.34
C ALA A 113 2.80 4.95 14.08
N GLU A 114 1.52 4.62 14.16
CA GLU A 114 0.57 4.92 13.10
C GLU A 114 -0.09 6.29 13.30
N PRO A 115 -0.34 7.05 12.22
CA PRO A 115 -1.23 8.21 12.29
C PRO A 115 -2.62 7.81 12.77
N SER A 116 -3.29 8.71 13.50
CA SER A 116 -4.73 8.54 13.73
C SER A 116 -5.49 8.60 12.40
N GLN A 117 -6.68 8.01 12.35
CA GLN A 117 -7.53 8.08 11.15
C GLN A 117 -7.81 9.53 10.72
N ALA A 118 -8.03 10.44 11.68
CA ALA A 118 -8.24 11.86 11.39
C ALA A 118 -6.99 12.51 10.75
N MET A 119 -5.80 12.20 11.25
CA MET A 119 -4.55 12.65 10.64
C MET A 119 -4.38 12.07 9.23
N GLY A 120 -4.70 10.80 9.03
CA GLY A 120 -4.64 10.17 7.72
C GLY A 120 -5.60 10.81 6.71
N ILE A 121 -6.84 11.10 7.09
CA ILE A 121 -7.80 11.85 6.26
C ILE A 121 -7.24 13.23 5.88
N LEU A 122 -6.68 13.97 6.85
CA LEU A 122 -6.08 15.28 6.60
C LEU A 122 -4.91 15.17 5.60
N LEU A 123 -4.02 14.20 5.78
CA LEU A 123 -2.90 13.97 4.87
C LEU A 123 -3.38 13.65 3.46
N PHE A 124 -4.37 12.77 3.29
CA PHE A 124 -4.93 12.47 1.97
C PHE A 124 -5.66 13.67 1.34
N LEU A 125 -6.30 14.52 2.15
CA LEU A 125 -6.93 15.75 1.66
C LEU A 125 -5.86 16.71 1.13
N LEU A 126 -4.82 16.98 1.92
CA LEU A 126 -3.70 17.85 1.55
C LEU A 126 -2.87 17.27 0.40
N ASP A 127 -2.83 15.94 0.23
CA ASP A 127 -2.21 15.36 -0.95
C ASP A 127 -2.99 15.66 -2.22
N ARG A 128 -4.34 15.66 -2.17
CA ARG A 128 -5.17 16.00 -3.32
C ARG A 128 -5.19 17.51 -3.58
N HIS A 129 -5.13 18.30 -2.52
CA HIS A 129 -5.24 19.75 -2.51
C HIS A 129 -4.07 20.38 -1.73
N PRO A 130 -2.83 20.31 -2.26
CA PRO A 130 -1.64 20.81 -1.56
C PRO A 130 -1.69 22.31 -1.26
N GLU A 131 -2.46 23.08 -2.04
CA GLU A 131 -2.73 24.50 -1.82
C GLU A 131 -3.36 24.81 -0.45
N LEU A 132 -4.15 23.88 0.10
CA LEU A 132 -4.82 24.05 1.40
C LEU A 132 -3.85 24.07 2.57
N VAL A 133 -2.57 23.70 2.37
CA VAL A 133 -1.56 23.78 3.42
C VAL A 133 -1.37 25.21 3.92
N GLU A 134 -1.61 26.22 3.07
CA GLU A 134 -1.55 27.62 3.48
C GLU A 134 -2.69 27.99 4.42
N GLU A 135 -3.89 27.46 4.22
CA GLU A 135 -5.03 27.70 5.11
C GLU A 135 -4.79 27.15 6.51
N VAL A 136 -4.09 26.01 6.61
CA VAL A 136 -3.69 25.42 7.89
C VAL A 136 -2.59 26.24 8.58
N ARG A 137 -1.78 27.00 7.82
CA ARG A 137 -0.71 27.86 8.37
C ARG A 137 -1.23 29.18 8.90
N LEU A 138 -2.34 29.66 8.35
CA LEU A 138 -2.97 30.89 8.83
C LEU A 138 -3.57 30.62 10.21
N PRO A 139 -3.43 31.55 11.18
CA PRO A 139 -4.23 31.48 12.39
C PRO A 139 -5.69 31.43 11.97
N LEU A 140 -6.45 30.46 12.45
CA LEU A 140 -7.91 30.48 12.31
C LEU A 140 -8.36 31.86 12.81
N ALA A 141 -8.95 32.66 11.93
CA ALA A 141 -9.51 33.95 12.33
C ALA A 141 -10.54 33.66 13.42
N SER A 142 -10.25 34.14 14.63
CA SER A 142 -11.08 34.01 15.82
C SER A 142 -12.44 34.68 15.65
#